data_AF-A0A847SAE9-F1
#
_entry.id   AF-A0A847SAE9-F1
#
_cell.length_a   1.000
_cell.length_b   1.000
_cell.length_c   1.000
_cell.angle_alpha   90.00
_cell.angle_beta   90.00
_cell.angle_gamma   90.00
#
_symmetry.space_group_name_H-M   'P 1'
#
loop_
_entity.id
_entity.type
_entity.pdbx_description
1 polymer ?
#
loop_
_entity_poly.entity_id
_entity_poly.type
_entity_poly.pdbx_seq_one_letter_code
_entity_poly.pdbx_strand_id
1 'polypeptide(L)'
;MNAKFLRYLVLPEEEKQLSTATDDEQLLEFLLQHQYLTVTDWKGEEQPGQIGNFLQGRLHAFKPDAHLDTDGVYASMQAEAAGFKAGDSIPFLLTSFQALLEEEDFVIVLLDRGNDSYYIGLIPDKNKKDLKKQTTPLGKWRAFGELSGEVLYTVYCSCGSMNVWQVKRGELIDEGGNCEDCGKEIFDKNGQTTFKVITEYI
;
A
#
# COMPACT_ATOMS: atom_id res chain seq x y z
N MET A 1 8.18 -18.29 11.93
CA MET A 1 7.90 -18.02 10.51
C MET A 1 6.68 -18.80 10.01
N ASN A 2 5.55 -18.12 9.78
CA ASN A 2 4.41 -18.68 9.06
C ASN A 2 4.48 -18.22 7.60
N ALA A 3 5.05 -19.05 6.73
CA ALA A 3 5.35 -18.70 5.35
C ALA A 3 4.30 -19.18 4.34
N LYS A 4 3.10 -19.59 4.80
CA LYS A 4 2.06 -20.18 3.93
C LYS A 4 1.59 -19.26 2.80
N PHE A 5 1.78 -17.95 2.95
CA PHE A 5 1.42 -16.94 1.97
C PHE A 5 2.34 -16.94 0.74
N LEU A 6 3.56 -17.50 0.86
CA LEU A 6 4.57 -17.50 -0.21
C LEU A 6 4.06 -18.11 -1.50
N ARG A 7 3.31 -19.22 -1.41
CA ARG A 7 2.67 -19.90 -2.55
C ARG A 7 1.81 -19.00 -3.46
N TYR A 8 1.39 -17.83 -2.95
CA TYR A 8 0.58 -16.88 -3.71
C TYR A 8 1.42 -15.79 -4.38
N LEU A 9 2.59 -15.46 -3.79
CA LEU A 9 3.50 -14.40 -4.23
C LEU A 9 4.61 -14.91 -5.16
N VAL A 10 5.02 -16.16 -4.98
CA VAL A 10 6.15 -16.76 -5.68
C VAL A 10 5.73 -18.02 -6.42
N LEU A 11 6.48 -18.34 -7.48
CA LEU A 11 6.32 -19.57 -8.24
C LEU A 11 6.81 -20.78 -7.43
N PRO A 12 6.33 -22.01 -7.72
CA PRO A 12 6.73 -23.21 -6.98
C PRO A 12 8.25 -23.47 -6.94
N GLU A 13 8.98 -23.09 -7.99
CA GLU A 13 10.43 -23.17 -8.08
C GLU A 13 11.15 -22.10 -7.25
N GLU A 14 10.58 -20.91 -7.14
CA GLU A 14 11.05 -19.82 -6.29
C GLU A 14 10.83 -20.17 -4.81
N GLU A 15 9.71 -20.83 -4.49
CA GLU A 15 9.38 -21.28 -3.13
C GLU A 15 10.43 -22.23 -2.55
N LYS A 16 11.05 -23.05 -3.40
CA LYS A 16 12.10 -23.99 -2.99
C LYS A 16 13.39 -23.28 -2.56
N GLN A 17 13.61 -22.05 -3.02
CA GLN A 17 14.82 -21.27 -2.72
C GLN A 17 14.70 -20.52 -1.39
N LEU A 18 13.49 -20.42 -0.82
CA LEU A 18 13.19 -19.74 0.45
C LEU A 18 13.68 -20.51 1.70
N SER A 19 14.44 -21.59 1.53
CA SER A 19 14.93 -22.45 2.62
C SER A 19 16.00 -21.81 3.52
N THR A 20 16.44 -20.59 3.23
CA THR A 20 17.51 -19.90 3.96
C THR A 20 17.01 -18.95 5.05
N ALA A 21 15.75 -18.49 4.98
CA ALA A 21 15.21 -17.58 5.99
C ALA A 21 14.91 -18.32 7.30
N THR A 22 15.46 -17.84 8.41
CA THR A 22 15.27 -18.45 9.74
C THR A 22 14.26 -17.70 10.63
N ASP A 23 14.01 -16.43 10.32
CA ASP A 23 13.03 -15.57 10.98
C ASP A 23 12.27 -14.70 9.97
N ASP A 24 11.31 -13.92 10.48
CA ASP A 24 10.43 -13.13 9.62
C ASP A 24 11.17 -11.93 8.98
N GLU A 25 12.17 -11.32 9.64
CA GLU A 25 12.91 -10.19 9.05
C GLU A 25 13.83 -10.66 7.91
N GLN A 26 14.52 -11.80 8.11
CA GLN A 26 15.29 -12.46 7.05
C GLN A 26 14.41 -12.88 5.88
N LEU A 27 13.17 -13.31 6.15
CA LEU A 27 12.21 -13.60 5.09
C LEU A 27 11.85 -12.35 4.30
N LEU A 28 11.60 -11.22 4.97
CA LEU A 28 11.32 -9.96 4.29
C LEU A 28 12.50 -9.50 3.44
N GLU A 29 13.71 -9.50 4.01
CA GLU A 29 14.93 -9.15 3.29
C GLU A 29 15.13 -10.04 2.07
N PHE A 30 14.90 -11.35 2.19
CA PHE A 30 14.96 -12.27 1.07
C PHE A 30 13.93 -11.93 -0.02
N LEU A 31 12.68 -11.65 0.36
CA LEU A 31 11.62 -11.27 -0.59
C LEU A 31 11.97 -9.99 -1.36
N LEU A 32 12.59 -9.02 -0.68
CA LEU A 32 13.03 -7.76 -1.29
C LEU A 32 14.27 -7.96 -2.19
N GLN A 33 15.27 -8.69 -1.71
CA GLN A 33 16.51 -8.96 -2.43
C GLN A 33 16.25 -9.73 -3.74
N HIS A 34 15.30 -10.67 -3.72
CA HIS A 34 14.91 -11.46 -4.88
C HIS A 34 13.79 -10.84 -5.72
N GLN A 35 13.39 -9.60 -5.42
CA GLN A 35 12.34 -8.87 -6.15
C GLN A 35 11.02 -9.64 -6.23
N TYR A 36 10.67 -10.40 -5.18
CA TYR A 36 9.33 -10.93 -4.97
C TYR A 36 8.41 -9.90 -4.31
N LEU A 37 9.03 -8.93 -3.63
CA LEU A 37 8.45 -7.67 -3.21
C LEU A 37 9.35 -6.52 -3.65
N THR A 38 8.78 -5.34 -3.80
CA THR A 38 9.53 -4.08 -3.84
C THR A 38 9.01 -3.15 -2.75
N VAL A 39 9.86 -2.25 -2.26
CA VAL A 39 9.50 -1.27 -1.24
C VAL A 39 9.78 0.13 -1.74
N THR A 40 8.83 1.04 -1.58
CA THR A 40 9.01 2.47 -1.89
C THR A 40 8.49 3.34 -0.76
N ASP A 41 9.16 4.45 -0.50
CA ASP A 41 8.66 5.48 0.42
C ASP A 41 7.47 6.21 -0.21
N TRP A 42 6.54 6.70 0.60
CA TRP A 42 5.40 7.48 0.15
C TRP A 42 5.79 8.72 -0.67
N LYS A 43 7.00 9.26 -0.46
CA LYS A 43 7.51 10.42 -1.20
C LYS A 43 7.77 10.12 -2.68
N GLY A 44 7.99 8.86 -3.04
CA GLY A 44 8.34 8.48 -4.41
C GLY A 44 9.29 7.29 -4.47
N GLU A 45 9.52 6.83 -5.70
CA GLU A 45 10.48 5.75 -6.00
C GLU A 45 11.91 6.16 -5.64
N GLU A 46 12.71 5.22 -5.13
CA GLU A 46 14.14 5.45 -4.90
C GLU A 46 14.93 5.51 -6.21
N GLN A 47 14.49 4.71 -7.19
CA GLN A 47 15.06 4.66 -8.53
C GLN A 47 13.95 4.92 -9.56
N PRO A 48 14.20 5.72 -10.61
CA PRO A 48 13.22 5.91 -11.67
C PRO A 48 12.78 4.58 -12.28
N GLY A 49 11.47 4.35 -12.37
CA GLY A 49 10.95 3.14 -13.00
C GLY A 49 10.83 1.94 -12.05
N GLN A 50 11.13 2.10 -10.77
CA GLN A 50 11.23 0.99 -9.81
C GLN A 50 9.98 0.09 -9.79
N ILE A 51 8.79 0.68 -9.65
CA ILE A 51 7.52 -0.05 -9.55
C ILE A 51 7.21 -0.73 -10.89
N GLY A 52 7.33 0.00 -12.01
CA GLY A 52 7.05 -0.56 -13.34
C GLY A 52 7.97 -1.73 -13.67
N ASN A 53 9.27 -1.59 -13.41
CA ASN A 53 10.26 -2.66 -13.61
C ASN A 53 9.94 -3.89 -12.75
N PHE A 54 9.59 -3.68 -11.48
CA PHE A 54 9.17 -4.76 -10.59
C PHE A 54 7.92 -5.49 -11.10
N LEU A 55 6.86 -4.74 -11.43
CA LEU A 55 5.59 -5.32 -11.86
C LEU A 55 5.73 -6.06 -13.19
N GLN A 56 6.45 -5.48 -14.17
CA GLN A 56 6.76 -6.15 -15.43
C GLN A 56 7.58 -7.42 -15.21
N GLY A 57 8.58 -7.39 -14.33
CA GLY A 57 9.39 -8.56 -13.99
C GLY A 57 8.57 -9.68 -13.36
N ARG A 58 7.74 -9.37 -12.36
CA ARG A 58 6.84 -10.35 -11.74
C ARG A 58 5.78 -10.87 -12.70
N LEU A 59 5.18 -10.01 -13.51
CA LEU A 59 4.20 -10.42 -14.51
C LEU A 59 4.82 -11.38 -15.52
N HIS A 60 6.01 -11.06 -16.03
CA HIS A 60 6.73 -11.93 -16.97
C HIS A 60 7.07 -13.30 -16.34
N ALA A 61 7.43 -13.33 -15.05
CA ALA A 61 7.67 -14.59 -14.34
C ALA A 61 6.40 -15.47 -14.29
N PHE A 62 5.23 -14.89 -14.03
CA PHE A 62 3.96 -15.63 -14.01
C PHE A 62 3.38 -15.92 -15.40
N LYS A 63 3.59 -15.02 -16.36
CA LYS A 63 3.01 -15.02 -17.70
C LYS A 63 4.03 -14.42 -18.70
N PRO A 64 4.95 -15.24 -19.24
CA PRO A 64 6.08 -14.77 -20.05
C PRO A 64 5.72 -13.90 -21.27
N ASP A 65 4.55 -14.12 -21.86
CA ASP A 65 4.13 -13.38 -23.05
C ASP A 65 3.43 -12.05 -22.73
N ALA A 66 3.19 -11.74 -21.46
CA ALA A 66 2.48 -10.53 -21.04
C ALA A 66 3.43 -9.33 -20.87
N HIS A 67 2.94 -8.15 -21.24
CA HIS A 67 3.71 -6.91 -21.23
C HIS A 67 2.85 -5.76 -20.72
N LEU A 68 3.44 -4.92 -19.87
CA LEU A 68 2.86 -3.69 -19.37
C LEU A 68 3.44 -2.52 -20.15
N ASP A 69 2.59 -1.57 -20.52
CA ASP A 69 3.02 -0.27 -21.06
C ASP A 69 3.60 0.62 -19.94
N THR A 70 4.79 0.26 -19.44
CA THR A 70 5.45 1.01 -18.37
C THR A 70 5.78 2.42 -18.81
N ASP A 71 6.25 2.59 -20.05
CA ASP A 71 6.66 3.88 -20.58
C ASP A 71 5.48 4.84 -20.71
N GLY A 72 4.33 4.34 -21.17
CA GLY A 72 3.08 5.10 -21.23
C GLY A 72 2.58 5.53 -19.85
N VAL A 73 2.68 4.67 -18.84
CA VAL A 73 2.32 5.01 -17.45
C VAL A 73 3.21 6.13 -16.90
N TYR A 74 4.54 6.01 -17.03
CA TYR A 74 5.45 7.04 -16.54
C TYR A 74 5.35 8.35 -17.33
N ALA A 75 5.11 8.29 -18.64
CA ALA A 75 4.85 9.49 -19.45
C ALA A 75 3.56 10.21 -18.99
N SER A 76 2.50 9.45 -18.68
CA SER A 76 1.25 10.01 -18.16
C SER A 76 1.44 10.64 -16.78
N MET A 77 2.19 9.98 -15.90
CA MET A 77 2.55 10.55 -14.59
C MET A 77 3.29 11.87 -14.75
N GLN A 78 4.26 11.95 -15.66
CA GLN A 78 5.04 13.17 -15.88
C GLN A 78 4.16 14.31 -16.38
N ALA A 79 3.20 14.03 -17.27
CA ALA A 79 2.24 15.02 -17.77
C ALA A 79 1.33 15.56 -16.65
N GLU A 80 0.97 14.75 -15.67
CA GLU A 80 0.14 15.15 -14.53
C GLU A 80 0.93 15.71 -13.33
N ALA A 81 2.25 15.52 -13.30
CA ALA A 81 3.11 15.85 -12.16
C ALA A 81 3.00 17.30 -11.68
N ALA A 82 2.67 18.25 -12.55
CA ALA A 82 2.47 19.66 -12.19
C ALA A 82 1.28 19.87 -11.23
N GLY A 83 0.31 18.95 -11.23
CA GLY A 83 -0.86 18.98 -10.35
C GLY A 83 -0.69 18.17 -9.05
N PHE A 84 0.41 17.43 -8.90
CA PHE A 84 0.61 16.54 -7.77
C PHE A 84 0.98 17.30 -6.50
N LYS A 85 0.43 16.84 -5.38
CA LYS A 85 0.91 17.12 -4.03
C LYS A 85 1.93 16.06 -3.62
N ALA A 86 2.66 16.34 -2.54
CA ALA A 86 3.53 15.34 -1.93
C ALA A 86 2.71 14.11 -1.54
N GLY A 87 3.12 12.93 -2.03
CA GLY A 87 2.45 11.66 -1.79
C GLY A 87 1.50 11.20 -2.90
N ASP A 88 1.24 12.01 -3.93
CA ASP A 88 0.31 11.64 -5.02
C ASP A 88 0.94 10.71 -6.05
N SER A 89 2.28 10.70 -6.17
CA SER A 89 3.00 9.96 -7.22
C SER A 89 2.84 8.45 -7.11
N ILE A 90 3.00 7.87 -5.92
CA ILE A 90 2.90 6.42 -5.73
C ILE A 90 1.46 5.92 -5.96
N PRO A 91 0.41 6.52 -5.37
CA PRO A 91 -0.99 6.16 -5.68
C PRO A 91 -1.33 6.27 -7.16
N PHE A 92 -0.84 7.29 -7.87
CA PHE A 92 -1.04 7.43 -9.31
C PHE A 92 -0.44 6.24 -10.08
N LEU A 93 0.82 5.89 -9.80
CA LEU A 93 1.49 4.75 -10.43
C LEU A 93 0.75 3.44 -10.15
N LEU A 94 0.43 3.17 -8.89
CA LEU A 94 -0.27 1.94 -8.51
C LEU A 94 -1.66 1.84 -9.15
N THR A 95 -2.40 2.94 -9.26
CA THR A 95 -3.70 2.98 -9.94
C THR A 95 -3.56 2.69 -11.43
N SER A 96 -2.60 3.35 -12.08
CA SER A 96 -2.36 3.20 -13.51
C SER A 96 -1.92 1.78 -13.86
N PHE A 97 -1.01 1.20 -13.08
CA PHE A 97 -0.56 -0.18 -13.28
C PHE A 97 -1.63 -1.21 -12.91
N GLN A 98 -2.41 -0.98 -11.86
CA GLN A 98 -3.51 -1.88 -11.50
C GLN A 98 -4.51 -2.03 -12.64
N ALA A 99 -4.84 -0.93 -13.35
CA ALA A 99 -5.74 -0.98 -14.50
C ALA A 99 -5.19 -1.90 -15.63
N LEU A 100 -3.89 -1.83 -15.93
CA LEU A 100 -3.26 -2.71 -16.93
C LEU A 100 -3.20 -4.17 -16.46
N LEU A 101 -2.95 -4.40 -15.17
CA LEU A 101 -2.83 -5.74 -14.60
C LEU A 101 -4.18 -6.47 -14.51
N GLU A 102 -5.29 -5.74 -14.38
CA GLU A 102 -6.64 -6.33 -14.41
C GLU A 102 -6.93 -7.01 -15.74
N GLU A 103 -6.45 -6.46 -16.86
CA GLU A 103 -6.58 -7.09 -18.19
C GLU A 103 -5.82 -8.42 -18.28
N GLU A 104 -4.82 -8.61 -17.42
CA GLU A 104 -3.96 -9.79 -17.37
C GLU A 104 -4.39 -10.82 -16.32
N ASP A 105 -5.49 -10.60 -15.60
CA ASP A 105 -5.96 -11.37 -14.44
C ASP A 105 -5.00 -11.33 -13.22
N PHE A 106 -4.31 -10.20 -13.02
CA PHE A 106 -3.43 -9.95 -11.87
C PHE A 106 -3.89 -8.77 -11.02
N VAL A 107 -3.43 -8.76 -9.77
CA VAL A 107 -3.73 -7.69 -8.82
C VAL A 107 -2.50 -7.35 -8.01
N ILE A 108 -2.26 -6.04 -7.87
CA ILE A 108 -1.26 -5.50 -6.95
C ILE A 108 -1.74 -5.77 -5.53
N VAL A 109 -0.84 -6.28 -4.69
CA VAL A 109 -1.08 -6.48 -3.27
C VAL A 109 -0.09 -5.67 -2.45
N LEU A 110 -0.54 -5.17 -1.32
CA LEU A 110 0.27 -4.42 -0.38
C LEU A 110 0.44 -5.24 0.91
N LEU A 111 1.68 -5.30 1.40
CA LEU A 111 1.98 -5.73 2.76
C LEU A 111 2.00 -4.50 3.67
N ASP A 112 0.91 -4.32 4.42
CA ASP A 112 0.80 -3.25 5.40
C ASP A 112 1.56 -3.63 6.68
N ARG A 113 2.61 -2.85 6.95
CA ARG A 113 3.49 -2.98 8.12
C ARG A 113 3.25 -1.89 9.17
N GLY A 114 2.28 -0.99 8.96
CA GLY A 114 2.04 0.16 9.84
C GLY A 114 3.13 1.24 9.77
N ASN A 115 3.74 1.42 8.60
CA ASN A 115 4.70 2.50 8.32
C ASN A 115 4.36 3.18 6.98
N ASP A 116 5.05 4.28 6.69
CA ASP A 116 4.76 5.13 5.51
C ASP A 116 5.40 4.59 4.21
N SER A 117 5.63 3.28 4.11
CA SER A 117 6.24 2.64 2.95
C SER A 117 5.28 1.66 2.29
N TYR A 118 5.29 1.63 0.96
CA TYR A 118 4.52 0.68 0.17
C TYR A 118 5.36 -0.56 -0.11
N TYR A 119 5.01 -1.68 0.53
CA TYR A 119 5.56 -3.00 0.21
C TYR A 119 4.67 -3.66 -0.83
N ILE A 120 5.11 -3.62 -2.08
CA ILE A 120 4.31 -3.94 -3.25
C ILE A 120 4.63 -5.35 -3.72
N GLY A 121 3.59 -6.16 -3.91
CA GLY A 121 3.63 -7.49 -4.50
C GLY A 121 2.66 -7.61 -5.66
N LEU A 122 2.79 -8.71 -6.42
CA LEU A 122 1.90 -9.04 -7.53
C LEU A 122 1.43 -10.49 -7.39
N ILE A 123 0.12 -10.73 -7.52
CA ILE A 123 -0.45 -12.08 -7.50
C ILE A 123 -1.51 -12.25 -8.60
N PRO A 124 -1.80 -13.49 -9.03
CA PRO A 124 -3.01 -13.77 -9.81
C PRO A 124 -4.28 -13.38 -9.02
N ASP A 125 -5.25 -12.72 -9.67
CA ASP A 125 -6.46 -12.19 -9.00
C ASP A 125 -7.25 -13.28 -8.26
N LYS A 126 -7.30 -14.50 -8.83
CA LYS A 126 -7.93 -15.67 -8.20
C LYS A 126 -7.42 -15.96 -6.77
N ASN A 127 -6.19 -15.55 -6.44
CA ASN A 127 -5.57 -15.78 -5.13
C ASN A 127 -5.85 -14.66 -4.11
N LYS A 128 -6.43 -13.53 -4.53
CA LYS A 128 -6.69 -12.33 -3.70
C LYS A 128 -7.37 -12.63 -2.38
N LYS A 129 -8.47 -13.39 -2.43
CA LYS A 129 -9.28 -13.73 -1.24
C LYS A 129 -8.53 -14.61 -0.25
N ASP A 130 -7.63 -15.45 -0.73
CA ASP A 130 -6.90 -16.40 0.11
C ASP A 130 -5.65 -15.78 0.72
N LEU A 131 -4.96 -14.89 -0.02
CA LEU A 131 -3.87 -14.10 0.54
C LEU A 131 -4.35 -13.18 1.67
N LYS A 132 -5.50 -12.50 1.50
CA LYS A 132 -6.09 -11.62 2.53
C LYS A 132 -6.36 -12.33 3.86
N LYS A 133 -6.66 -13.64 3.83
CA LYS A 133 -6.92 -14.44 5.04
C LYS A 133 -5.64 -14.86 5.77
N GLN A 134 -4.47 -14.60 5.19
CA GLN A 134 -3.20 -14.98 5.82
C GLN A 134 -2.85 -13.98 6.91
N THR A 135 -2.77 -14.45 8.15
CA THR A 135 -2.15 -13.71 9.25
C THR A 135 -0.65 -13.98 9.24
N THR A 136 0.15 -12.93 9.07
CA THR A 136 1.61 -13.03 9.04
C THR A 136 2.24 -12.10 10.07
N PRO A 137 3.36 -12.47 10.70
CA PRO A 137 4.12 -11.55 11.56
C PRO A 137 4.72 -10.36 10.80
N LEU A 138 4.86 -10.48 9.47
CA LEU A 138 5.40 -9.43 8.61
C LEU A 138 4.47 -8.23 8.48
N GLY A 139 3.16 -8.45 8.60
CA GLY A 139 2.13 -7.45 8.33
C GLY A 139 0.84 -8.06 7.81
N LYS A 140 -0.07 -7.19 7.36
CA LYS A 140 -1.37 -7.57 6.79
C LYS A 140 -1.35 -7.43 5.28
N TRP A 141 -1.85 -8.44 4.58
CA TRP A 141 -2.00 -8.36 3.13
C TRP A 141 -3.34 -7.73 2.76
N ARG A 142 -3.30 -6.81 1.79
CA ARG A 142 -4.50 -6.25 1.14
C ARG A 142 -4.29 -6.15 -0.37
N ALA A 143 -5.37 -6.26 -1.14
CA ALA A 143 -5.32 -5.87 -2.54
C ALA A 143 -5.28 -4.34 -2.65
N PHE A 144 -4.54 -3.81 -3.63
CA PHE A 144 -4.58 -2.40 -3.95
C PHE A 144 -6.01 -2.01 -4.39
N GLY A 145 -6.43 -0.78 -4.04
CA GLY A 145 -7.78 -0.28 -4.28
C GLY A 145 -8.88 -0.88 -3.38
N GLU A 146 -8.56 -1.86 -2.53
CA GLU A 146 -9.50 -2.32 -1.51
C GLU A 146 -9.51 -1.35 -0.33
N LEU A 147 -10.67 -0.73 -0.09
CA LEU A 147 -10.90 0.10 1.08
C LEU A 147 -10.71 -0.76 2.36
N SER A 148 -9.90 -0.28 3.30
CA SER A 148 -9.80 -0.87 4.64
C SER A 148 -11.13 -0.75 5.40
N GLY A 149 -12.01 0.16 4.95
CA GLY A 149 -13.26 0.48 5.63
C GLY A 149 -13.03 1.46 6.77
N GLU A 150 -11.91 2.17 6.73
CA GLU A 150 -11.53 3.19 7.70
C GLU A 150 -11.66 4.58 7.07
N VAL A 151 -11.67 5.59 7.92
CA VAL A 151 -11.75 6.99 7.53
C VAL A 151 -10.63 7.72 8.22
N LEU A 152 -9.82 8.42 7.42
CA LEU A 152 -8.82 9.35 7.89
C LEU A 152 -9.47 10.73 8.03
N TYR A 153 -9.44 11.27 9.24
CA TYR A 153 -9.92 12.59 9.58
C TYR A 153 -8.73 13.49 9.83
N THR A 154 -8.55 14.51 8.99
CA THR A 154 -7.50 15.54 9.17
C THR A 154 -8.13 16.86 9.57
N VAL A 155 -7.64 17.42 10.68
CA VAL A 155 -8.05 18.73 11.19
C VAL A 155 -6.83 19.61 11.45
N TYR A 156 -6.87 20.82 10.89
CA TYR A 156 -5.93 21.88 11.24
C TYR A 156 -6.46 22.68 12.43
N CYS A 157 -5.79 22.55 13.57
CA CYS A 157 -6.15 23.29 14.78
C CYS A 157 -5.84 24.78 14.62
N SER A 158 -6.54 25.62 15.39
CA SER A 158 -6.30 27.06 15.42
C SER A 158 -4.91 27.44 15.92
N CYS A 159 -4.18 26.53 16.57
CA CYS A 159 -2.78 26.74 16.94
C CYS A 159 -1.79 26.52 15.78
N GLY A 160 -2.27 26.03 14.63
CA GLY A 160 -1.45 25.71 13.46
C GLY A 160 -1.07 24.24 13.34
N SER A 161 -1.32 23.39 14.34
CA SER A 161 -1.01 21.96 14.24
C SER A 161 -1.99 21.20 13.34
N MET A 162 -1.47 20.16 12.68
CA MET A 162 -2.26 19.18 11.96
C MET A 162 -2.49 17.97 12.87
N ASN A 163 -3.73 17.53 12.99
CA ASN A 163 -4.12 16.37 13.80
C ASN A 163 -4.83 15.38 12.89
N VAL A 164 -4.49 14.10 13.02
CA VAL A 164 -4.96 13.03 12.14
C VAL A 164 -5.48 11.87 12.97
N TRP A 165 -6.70 11.44 12.68
CA TRP A 165 -7.30 10.23 13.28
C TRP A 165 -7.67 9.26 12.18
N GLN A 166 -7.26 8.00 12.32
CA GLN A 166 -7.71 6.89 11.49
C GLN A 166 -8.65 6.02 12.34
N VAL A 167 -9.93 5.99 11.98
CA VAL A 167 -10.95 5.22 12.71
C VAL A 167 -11.76 4.36 11.75
N LYS A 168 -12.41 3.32 12.25
CA LYS A 168 -13.31 2.53 11.41
C LYS A 168 -14.51 3.36 10.98
N ARG A 169 -15.06 3.06 9.81
CA ARG A 169 -16.24 3.76 9.32
C ARG A 169 -17.41 3.62 10.31
N GLY A 170 -17.89 4.75 10.81
CA GLY A 170 -18.98 4.84 11.79
C GLY A 170 -18.54 4.84 13.25
N GLU A 171 -17.24 4.71 13.51
CA GLU A 171 -16.65 4.90 14.83
C GLU A 171 -16.51 6.39 15.15
N LEU A 172 -16.75 6.76 16.42
CA LEU A 172 -16.61 8.13 16.89
C LEU A 172 -15.15 8.41 17.25
N ILE A 173 -14.69 9.64 17.02
CA ILE A 173 -13.45 10.14 17.61
C ILE A 173 -13.83 10.72 18.96
N ASP A 174 -13.88 9.89 20.00
CA ASP A 174 -14.23 10.27 21.35
C ASP A 174 -13.00 10.36 22.27
N GLU A 175 -12.07 9.41 22.18
CA GLU A 175 -10.80 9.42 22.89
C GLU A 175 -9.69 10.06 22.05
N GLY A 176 -8.96 11.02 22.64
CA GLY A 176 -7.88 11.73 21.94
C GLY A 176 -8.38 12.76 20.92
N GLY A 177 -9.65 13.18 20.98
CA GLY A 177 -10.21 14.25 20.15
C GLY A 177 -9.67 15.65 20.46
N ASN A 178 -8.57 15.77 21.21
CA ASN A 178 -7.91 17.03 21.52
C ASN A 178 -6.71 17.23 20.59
N CYS A 179 -6.39 18.50 20.31
CA CYS A 179 -5.17 18.85 19.61
C CYS A 179 -3.95 18.38 20.41
N GLU A 180 -3.06 17.63 19.77
CA GLU A 180 -1.86 17.06 20.43
C GLU A 180 -0.92 18.16 20.95
N ASP A 181 -0.87 19.30 20.27
CA ASP A 181 0.05 20.40 20.60
C ASP A 181 -0.48 21.35 21.67
N CYS A 182 -1.77 21.70 21.62
CA CYS A 182 -2.34 22.74 22.49
C CYS A 182 -3.45 22.25 23.42
N GLY A 183 -3.80 20.96 23.36
CA GLY A 183 -4.84 20.34 24.20
C GLY A 183 -6.27 20.79 23.91
N LYS A 184 -6.47 21.68 22.93
CA LYS A 184 -7.80 22.20 22.58
C LYS A 184 -8.71 21.08 22.07
N GLU A 185 -9.92 20.99 22.59
CA GLU A 185 -10.93 20.03 22.12
C GLU A 185 -11.27 20.29 20.65
N ILE A 186 -11.05 19.28 19.81
CA ILE A 186 -11.39 19.26 18.39
C ILE A 186 -12.69 18.49 18.20
N PHE A 187 -12.80 17.29 18.75
CA PHE A 187 -14.02 16.48 18.77
C PHE A 187 -14.57 16.37 20.19
N ASP A 188 -15.88 16.58 20.36
CA ASP A 188 -16.57 16.36 21.62
C ASP A 188 -16.83 14.85 21.85
N LYS A 189 -17.32 14.50 23.04
CA LYS A 189 -17.70 13.12 23.41
C LYS A 189 -18.75 12.46 22.51
N ASN A 190 -19.41 13.22 21.64
CA ASN A 190 -20.38 12.72 20.66
C ASN A 190 -19.80 12.69 19.24
N GLY A 191 -18.49 12.93 19.08
CA GLY A 191 -17.79 13.01 17.80
C GLY A 191 -18.12 14.25 16.99
N GLN A 192 -18.69 15.30 17.59
CA GLN A 192 -19.01 16.55 16.91
C GLN A 192 -17.83 17.52 16.96
N THR A 193 -17.64 18.30 15.90
CA THR A 193 -16.58 19.30 15.82
C THR A 193 -17.07 20.58 15.19
N THR A 194 -16.50 21.70 15.63
CA THR A 194 -16.67 23.02 15.02
C THR A 194 -15.56 23.35 14.04
N PHE A 195 -14.52 22.51 13.96
CA PHE A 195 -13.42 22.67 13.01
C PHE A 195 -13.81 22.14 11.63
N LYS A 196 -13.15 22.68 10.59
CA LYS A 196 -13.24 22.08 9.26
C LYS A 196 -12.49 20.75 9.27
N VAL A 197 -13.18 19.70 8.82
CA VAL A 197 -12.64 18.35 8.75
C VAL A 197 -12.45 17.95 7.29
N ILE A 198 -11.28 17.42 6.99
CA ILE A 198 -11.00 16.73 5.72
C ILE A 198 -11.15 15.25 6.00
N THR A 199 -11.99 14.58 5.21
CA THR A 199 -12.30 13.16 5.37
C THR A 199 -11.85 12.39 4.14
N GLU A 200 -11.01 11.39 4.34
CA GLU A 200 -10.55 10.49 3.29
C GLU A 200 -10.94 9.06 3.64
N TYR A 201 -11.66 8.41 2.74
CA TYR A 201 -12.06 7.01 2.91
C TYR A 201 -10.95 6.12 2.37
N ILE A 202 -10.42 5.25 3.22
CA ILE A 202 -9.27 4.40 2.92
C ILE A 202 -9.56 2.91 3.08
#